data_AF-A0A6G1CX88-F1
#
_entry.id   AF-A0A6G1CX88-F1
#
_cell.length_a   1.000
_cell.length_b   1.000
_cell.length_c   1.000
_cell.angle_alpha   90.00
_cell.angle_beta   90.00
_cell.angle_gamma   90.00
#
_symmetry.space_group_name_H-M   'P 1'
#
loop_
_entity.id
_entity.type
_entity.pdbx_description
1 polymer ?
#
loop_
_entity_poly.entity_id
_entity_poly.type
_entity_poly.pdbx_seq_one_letter_code
_entity_poly.pdbx_strand_id
1 'polypeptide(L)'
;MEVEVAAVEAYGLPFTSERAAYHRELAAAASAVERACRLCVDVKRSLLSGEKKIFEKNGQTLVTVADFGVQALISLELQRSFPSIPLVAEEDSASLRSSNADDNSSNVLVESISTAVADNVSNTDSPLTHDDVLRAIDKGGKNAASFDSNPASYWVLDPIDGTQGFSKVDDTLYVVGLALVVNGKVVAGVMGCPNWANETIANRKDDSIASRYDRGILMVAHEGCGSWRSGMEQQLVKLGLDEMNSFPIKFTDVNIN
;
A
#
# COMPACT_ATOMS: atom_id res chain seq x y z
N MET A 1 -7.54 20.11 -26.95
CA MET A 1 -6.27 20.33 -26.24
C MET A 1 -6.10 19.11 -25.36
N GLU A 2 -5.42 18.10 -25.89
CA GLU A 2 -5.14 16.86 -25.15
C GLU A 2 -4.10 17.19 -24.08
N VAL A 3 -4.46 16.95 -22.82
CA VAL A 3 -3.51 17.06 -21.71
C VAL A 3 -2.68 15.79 -21.73
N GLU A 4 -1.42 15.95 -22.12
CA GLU A 4 -0.40 14.90 -22.08
C GLU A 4 -0.22 14.49 -20.60
N VAL A 5 -0.81 13.36 -20.24
CA VAL A 5 -0.67 12.79 -18.89
C VAL A 5 0.77 12.35 -18.77
N ALA A 6 1.54 13.02 -17.91
CA ALA A 6 2.93 12.69 -17.62
C ALA A 6 3.07 11.17 -17.42
N ALA A 7 3.98 10.56 -18.17
CA ALA A 7 4.27 9.14 -18.08
C ALA A 7 4.81 8.85 -16.67
N VAL A 8 3.92 8.43 -15.78
CA VAL A 8 4.28 7.71 -14.56
C VAL A 8 5.16 6.55 -15.02
N GLU A 9 6.38 6.44 -14.50
CA GLU A 9 7.25 5.28 -14.77
C GLU A 9 6.42 4.01 -14.55
N ALA A 10 6.00 3.39 -15.65
CA ALA A 10 5.01 2.34 -15.59
C ALA A 10 5.66 1.14 -14.91
N TYR A 11 5.05 0.67 -13.83
CA TYR A 11 5.45 -0.58 -13.20
C TYR A 11 5.49 -1.69 -14.27
N GLY A 12 6.66 -2.29 -14.48
CA GLY A 12 6.89 -3.23 -15.58
C GLY A 12 6.16 -4.55 -15.36
N LEU A 13 4.91 -4.66 -15.80
CA LEU A 13 4.13 -5.90 -15.74
C LEU A 13 4.69 -6.96 -16.73
N PRO A 14 4.56 -8.27 -16.43
CA PRO A 14 5.12 -9.36 -17.23
C PRO A 14 4.38 -9.63 -18.56
N PHE A 15 3.42 -8.79 -18.94
CA PHE A 15 2.60 -8.93 -20.14
C PHE A 15 2.30 -7.54 -20.75
N THR A 16 1.99 -7.53 -22.04
CA THR A 16 1.75 -6.31 -22.81
C THR A 16 0.33 -5.77 -22.59
N SER A 17 0.17 -4.45 -22.77
CA SER A 17 -1.12 -3.77 -22.66
C SER A 17 -2.13 -4.19 -23.73
N GLU A 18 -1.68 -4.63 -24.90
CA GLU A 18 -2.51 -5.10 -26.02
C GLU A 18 -3.40 -6.29 -25.65
N ARG A 19 -2.96 -7.10 -24.68
CA ARG A 19 -3.65 -8.32 -24.25
C ARG A 19 -4.38 -8.18 -22.92
N ALA A 20 -4.19 -7.06 -22.23
CA ALA A 20 -4.65 -6.86 -20.87
C ALA A 20 -5.49 -5.58 -20.77
N ALA A 21 -6.82 -5.72 -20.78
CA ALA A 21 -7.71 -4.64 -20.37
C ALA A 21 -7.32 -4.17 -18.96
N TYR A 22 -7.34 -2.86 -18.68
CA TYR A 22 -6.95 -2.33 -17.38
C TYR A 22 -5.46 -2.56 -16.99
N HIS A 23 -4.58 -2.70 -17.98
CA HIS A 23 -3.13 -2.86 -17.74
C HIS A 23 -2.51 -1.70 -16.95
N ARG A 24 -2.90 -0.46 -17.27
CA ARG A 24 -2.40 0.75 -16.60
C ARG A 24 -2.84 0.81 -15.14
N GLU A 25 -4.08 0.44 -14.88
CA GLU A 25 -4.70 0.35 -13.57
C GLU A 25 -3.96 -0.68 -12.71
N LEU A 26 -3.69 -1.87 -13.24
CA LEU A 26 -2.93 -2.89 -12.53
C LEU A 26 -1.48 -2.47 -12.27
N ALA A 27 -0.82 -1.80 -13.22
CA ALA A 27 0.54 -1.29 -13.02
C ALA A 27 0.60 -0.24 -11.91
N ALA A 28 -0.35 0.69 -11.89
CA ALA A 28 -0.46 1.69 -10.83
C ALA A 28 -0.80 1.06 -9.46
N ALA A 29 -1.72 0.08 -9.45
CA ALA A 29 -2.07 -0.68 -8.25
C ALA A 29 -0.85 -1.43 -7.69
N ALA A 30 -0.05 -2.08 -8.54
CA ALA A 30 1.18 -2.74 -8.14
C ALA A 30 2.18 -1.77 -7.51
N SER A 31 2.37 -0.62 -8.15
CA SER A 31 3.22 0.47 -7.67
C SER A 31 2.77 1.02 -6.31
N ALA A 32 1.45 1.24 -6.14
CA ALA A 32 0.87 1.76 -4.91
C ALA A 32 0.94 0.75 -3.75
N VAL A 33 0.65 -0.53 -4.01
CA VAL A 33 0.76 -1.59 -3.00
C VAL A 33 2.21 -1.80 -2.58
N GLU A 34 3.18 -1.75 -3.50
CA GLU A 34 4.58 -1.85 -3.11
C GLU A 34 4.99 -0.70 -2.15
N ARG A 35 4.56 0.54 -2.43
CA ARG A 35 4.76 1.69 -1.51
C ARG A 35 4.07 1.49 -0.17
N ALA A 36 2.82 1.01 -0.17
CA ALA A 36 2.10 0.68 1.05
C ALA A 36 2.80 -0.41 1.88
N CYS A 37 3.40 -1.41 1.22
CA CYS A 37 4.20 -2.42 1.90
C CYS A 37 5.45 -1.82 2.58
N ARG A 38 6.13 -0.86 1.94
CA ARG A 38 7.26 -0.14 2.56
C ARG A 38 6.81 0.65 3.79
N LEU A 39 5.66 1.34 3.72
CA LEU A 39 5.04 2.00 4.87
C LEU A 39 4.82 1.02 6.03
N CYS A 40 4.22 -0.14 5.77
CA CYS A 40 4.01 -1.16 6.81
C CYS A 40 5.33 -1.63 7.45
N VAL A 41 6.38 -1.81 6.64
CA VAL A 41 7.72 -2.18 7.13
C VAL A 41 8.32 -1.08 8.00
N ASP A 42 8.22 0.18 7.60
CA ASP A 42 8.77 1.32 8.34
C ASP A 42 8.05 1.48 9.69
N VAL A 43 6.71 1.42 9.70
CA VAL A 43 5.92 1.42 10.93
C VAL A 43 6.32 0.28 11.86
N LYS A 44 6.49 -0.94 11.32
CA LYS A 44 6.89 -2.11 12.11
C LYS A 44 8.34 -2.01 12.61
N ARG A 45 9.24 -1.35 11.87
CA ARG A 45 10.63 -1.10 12.30
C ARG A 45 10.70 -0.11 13.46
N SER A 46 9.99 1.02 13.38
CA SER A 46 9.94 2.02 14.46
C SER A 46 9.41 1.42 15.77
N LEU A 47 8.46 0.49 15.69
CA LEU A 47 7.98 -0.27 16.85
C LEU A 47 9.08 -1.09 17.53
N LEU A 48 9.88 -1.82 16.74
CA LEU A 48 10.92 -2.71 17.27
C LEU A 48 12.12 -1.95 17.84
N SER A 49 12.41 -0.76 17.30
CA SER A 49 13.50 0.10 17.77
C SER A 49 13.22 0.83 19.09
N GLY A 50 12.00 0.71 19.63
CA GLY A 50 11.68 1.26 20.94
C GLY A 50 11.38 2.76 20.96
N GLU A 51 11.01 3.36 19.81
CA GLU A 51 10.40 4.71 19.70
C GLU A 51 8.95 4.72 20.26
N LYS A 52 8.76 4.02 21.39
CA LYS A 52 7.51 3.54 21.99
C LYS A 52 6.52 4.62 22.45
N LYS A 53 6.95 5.87 22.62
CA LYS A 53 6.15 6.86 23.35
C LYS A 53 4.97 7.43 22.55
N ILE A 54 4.99 7.32 21.23
CA ILE A 54 3.98 7.91 20.34
C ILE A 54 2.81 6.94 20.08
N PHE A 55 3.07 5.64 20.05
CA PHE A 55 2.16 4.65 19.47
C PHE A 55 1.37 3.76 20.46
N GLU A 56 1.65 3.81 21.77
CA GLU A 56 1.05 2.90 22.77
C GLU A 56 -0.02 3.56 23.68
N LYS A 57 -0.33 4.85 23.55
CA LYS A 57 -1.26 5.50 24.50
C LYS A 57 -2.73 5.23 24.13
N ASN A 58 -3.45 4.55 25.02
CA ASN A 58 -4.91 4.33 25.03
C ASN A 58 -5.52 3.19 24.19
N GLY A 59 -4.76 2.15 23.81
CA GLY A 59 -5.37 0.94 23.22
C GLY A 59 -5.98 1.14 21.82
N GLN A 60 -5.74 2.29 21.20
CA GLN A 60 -5.93 2.54 19.76
C GLN A 60 -4.58 2.23 19.09
N THR A 61 -4.46 0.97 18.73
CA THR A 61 -3.25 0.16 18.48
C THR A 61 -2.51 0.53 17.20
N LEU A 62 -1.19 0.33 17.12
CA LEU A 62 -0.32 0.54 15.94
C LEU A 62 -0.86 0.12 14.56
N VAL A 63 -1.67 -0.94 14.55
CA VAL A 63 -2.65 -1.30 13.51
C VAL A 63 -3.24 -0.04 12.86
N THR A 64 -3.89 0.80 13.66
CA THR A 64 -4.44 2.12 13.34
C THR A 64 -3.50 2.97 12.45
N VAL A 65 -2.21 3.09 12.76
CA VAL A 65 -1.30 3.91 11.94
C VAL A 65 -1.06 3.26 10.57
N ALA A 66 -0.84 1.96 10.55
CA ALA A 66 -0.57 1.22 9.34
C ALA A 66 -1.83 1.10 8.46
N ASP A 67 -2.98 0.73 9.03
CA ASP A 67 -4.27 0.65 8.33
C ASP A 67 -4.68 1.98 7.72
N PHE A 68 -4.71 3.06 8.52
CA PHE A 68 -5.01 4.39 8.02
C PHE A 68 -3.96 4.90 7.03
N GLY A 69 -2.68 4.63 7.28
CA GLY A 69 -1.59 5.05 6.42
C GLY A 69 -1.63 4.37 5.05
N VAL A 70 -1.84 3.05 5.01
CA VAL A 70 -2.00 2.28 3.77
C VAL A 70 -3.20 2.77 2.99
N GLN A 71 -4.36 2.93 3.66
CA GLN A 71 -5.57 3.42 2.99
C GLN A 71 -5.38 4.83 2.43
N ALA A 72 -4.79 5.74 3.21
CA ALA A 72 -4.49 7.10 2.75
C ALA A 72 -3.55 7.10 1.55
N LEU A 73 -2.45 6.35 1.63
CA LEU A 73 -1.44 6.28 0.57
C LEU A 73 -2.06 5.74 -0.73
N ILE A 74 -2.71 4.57 -0.67
CA ILE A 74 -3.33 3.95 -1.86
C ILE A 74 -4.41 4.86 -2.44
N SER A 75 -5.24 5.48 -1.59
CA SER A 75 -6.26 6.44 -2.02
C SER A 75 -5.65 7.63 -2.78
N LEU A 76 -4.55 8.21 -2.30
CA LEU A 76 -3.86 9.31 -2.97
C LEU A 76 -3.30 8.89 -4.34
N GLU A 77 -2.64 7.73 -4.40
CA GLU A 77 -2.02 7.21 -5.64
C GLU A 77 -3.07 6.91 -6.71
N LEU A 78 -4.14 6.22 -6.32
CA LEU A 78 -5.23 5.85 -7.23
C LEU A 78 -6.01 7.08 -7.67
N GLN A 79 -6.26 8.05 -6.80
CA GLN A 79 -6.99 9.25 -7.17
C GLN A 79 -6.21 10.12 -8.17
N ARG A 80 -4.88 10.19 -8.05
CA ARG A 80 -4.04 10.91 -9.03
C ARG A 80 -4.12 10.27 -10.41
N SER A 81 -4.12 8.94 -10.46
CA SER A 81 -4.03 8.19 -11.72
C SER A 81 -5.40 7.91 -12.35
N PHE A 82 -6.43 7.68 -11.53
CA PHE A 82 -7.78 7.23 -11.91
C PHE A 82 -8.86 7.91 -11.05
N PRO A 83 -9.00 9.25 -11.10
CA PRO A 83 -9.91 10.00 -10.22
C PRO A 83 -11.40 9.63 -10.39
N SER A 84 -11.77 8.96 -11.49
CA SER A 84 -13.14 8.52 -11.78
C SER A 84 -13.49 7.15 -11.22
N ILE A 85 -12.53 6.37 -10.70
CA ILE A 85 -12.77 5.04 -10.15
C ILE A 85 -12.80 5.17 -8.61
N PRO A 86 -13.96 5.01 -7.96
CA PRO A 86 -14.08 5.14 -6.52
C PRO A 86 -13.34 4.00 -5.78
N LEU A 87 -12.94 4.27 -4.54
CA LEU A 87 -12.33 3.31 -3.63
C LEU A 87 -13.36 2.85 -2.58
N VAL A 88 -13.39 1.56 -2.30
CA VAL A 88 -14.09 0.95 -1.16
C VAL A 88 -13.05 0.33 -0.24
N ALA A 89 -13.01 0.76 1.01
CA ALA A 89 -12.07 0.30 2.01
C ALA A 89 -12.71 0.26 3.41
N GLU A 90 -12.00 -0.35 4.36
CA GLU A 90 -12.52 -0.58 5.72
C GLU A 90 -12.62 0.70 6.56
N GLU A 91 -11.61 1.57 6.47
CA GLU A 91 -11.38 2.61 7.47
C GLU A 91 -12.09 3.93 7.14
N ASP A 92 -12.39 4.72 8.18
CA ASP A 92 -12.85 6.11 8.07
C ASP A 92 -12.22 7.00 9.16
N SER A 93 -12.08 8.30 8.91
CA SER A 93 -11.38 9.18 9.85
C SER A 93 -12.24 9.66 11.03
N ALA A 94 -13.48 9.17 11.18
CA ALA A 94 -14.37 9.67 12.23
C ALA A 94 -13.77 9.43 13.63
N SER A 95 -13.11 8.29 13.83
CA SER A 95 -12.41 7.95 15.07
C SER A 95 -11.21 8.88 15.34
N LEU A 96 -10.48 9.26 14.28
CA LEU A 96 -9.32 10.17 14.35
C LEU A 96 -9.71 11.62 14.68
N ARG A 97 -10.93 12.03 14.30
CA ARG A 97 -11.46 13.38 14.53
C ARG A 97 -12.27 13.51 15.82
N SER A 98 -12.65 12.39 16.46
CA SER A 98 -13.61 12.34 17.57
C SER A 98 -13.07 12.80 18.94
N SER A 99 -11.87 13.35 18.98
CA SER A 99 -11.16 13.69 20.21
C SER A 99 -11.30 15.17 20.49
N ASN A 100 -11.70 15.51 21.71
CA ASN A 100 -11.84 16.90 22.15
C ASN A 100 -10.59 17.73 21.81
N ALA A 101 -10.75 19.04 21.58
CA ALA A 101 -9.65 19.95 21.24
C ALA A 101 -8.45 19.94 22.22
N ASP A 102 -8.63 19.36 23.41
CA ASP A 102 -7.60 19.19 24.45
C ASP A 102 -6.91 17.80 24.45
N ASP A 103 -7.31 16.88 23.56
CA ASP A 103 -6.72 15.54 23.47
C ASP A 103 -5.51 15.52 22.53
N ASN A 104 -4.34 15.81 23.11
CA ASN A 104 -3.06 15.70 22.43
C ASN A 104 -2.81 14.33 21.78
N SER A 105 -3.51 13.26 22.19
CA SER A 105 -3.27 11.90 21.68
C SER A 105 -3.67 11.76 20.21
N SER A 106 -4.77 12.37 19.78
CA SER A 106 -5.25 12.22 18.40
C SER A 106 -4.53 13.10 17.40
N ASN A 107 -4.09 14.29 17.84
CA ASN A 107 -3.17 15.09 17.03
C ASN A 107 -1.86 14.35 16.77
N VAL A 108 -1.32 13.66 17.77
CA VAL A 108 -0.11 12.83 17.64
C VAL A 108 -0.33 11.63 16.72
N LEU A 109 -1.50 10.99 16.78
CA LEU A 109 -1.83 9.88 15.88
C LEU A 109 -1.94 10.34 14.42
N VAL A 110 -2.65 11.44 14.17
CA VAL A 110 -2.79 12.02 12.82
C VAL A 110 -1.43 12.47 12.27
N GLU A 111 -0.58 13.07 13.10
CA GLU A 111 0.81 13.40 12.75
C GLU A 111 1.59 12.14 12.34
N SER A 112 1.46 11.05 13.10
CA SER A 112 2.17 9.79 12.84
C SER A 112 1.73 9.15 11.52
N ILE A 113 0.41 9.12 11.27
CA ILE A 113 -0.15 8.65 10.00
C ILE A 113 0.35 9.52 8.85
N SER A 114 0.30 10.85 9.02
CA SER A 114 0.69 11.80 7.98
C SER A 114 2.17 11.70 7.63
N THR A 115 3.03 11.53 8.63
CA THR A 115 4.47 11.29 8.44
C THR A 115 4.70 9.99 7.67
N ALA A 116 4.10 8.89 8.11
CA ALA A 116 4.26 7.58 7.47
C ALA A 116 3.81 7.61 5.98
N VAL A 117 2.73 8.32 5.68
CA VAL A 117 2.23 8.54 4.32
C VAL A 117 3.19 9.41 3.50
N ALA A 118 3.62 10.55 4.05
CA ALA A 118 4.49 11.50 3.34
C ALA A 118 5.84 10.89 2.96
N ASP A 119 6.40 10.02 3.82
CA ASP A 119 7.67 9.33 3.58
C ASP A 119 7.59 8.27 2.47
N ASN A 120 6.38 7.75 2.21
CA ASN A 120 6.19 6.59 1.33
C ASN A 120 5.39 6.87 0.06
N VAL A 121 4.64 7.97 -0.02
CA VAL A 121 3.86 8.35 -1.21
C VAL A 121 4.77 8.81 -2.36
N SER A 122 4.32 8.66 -3.60
CA SER A 122 4.99 9.26 -4.76
C SER A 122 5.11 10.78 -4.61
N ASN A 123 6.23 11.35 -5.10
CA ASN A 123 6.54 12.77 -5.02
C ASN A 123 5.33 13.62 -5.41
N THR A 124 5.09 14.65 -4.60
CA THR A 124 3.98 15.58 -4.76
C THR A 124 4.51 16.97 -5.07
N ASP A 125 3.76 17.75 -5.86
CA ASP A 125 4.12 19.14 -6.16
C ASP A 125 4.09 20.03 -4.90
N SER A 126 3.35 19.60 -3.87
CA SER A 126 3.19 20.30 -2.61
C SER A 126 3.12 19.31 -1.43
N PRO A 127 3.70 19.64 -0.27
CA PRO A 127 3.60 18.81 0.93
C PRO A 127 2.14 18.50 1.30
N LEU A 128 1.89 17.25 1.72
CA LEU A 128 0.58 16.82 2.20
C LEU A 128 0.28 17.44 3.57
N THR A 129 -0.90 18.02 3.72
CA THR A 129 -1.40 18.45 5.03
C THR A 129 -2.10 17.29 5.75
N HIS A 130 -2.31 17.41 7.06
CA HIS A 130 -3.12 16.45 7.82
C HIS A 130 -4.53 16.31 7.25
N ASP A 131 -5.13 17.41 6.79
CA ASP A 131 -6.46 17.37 6.19
C ASP A 131 -6.47 16.61 4.85
N ASP A 132 -5.40 16.72 4.05
CA ASP A 132 -5.27 15.91 2.82
C ASP A 132 -5.25 14.42 3.13
N VAL A 133 -4.50 14.02 4.15
CA VAL A 133 -4.38 12.63 4.61
C VAL A 133 -5.72 12.11 5.13
N LEU A 134 -6.40 12.86 6.00
CA LEU A 134 -7.71 12.47 6.52
C LEU A 134 -8.77 12.39 5.41
N ARG A 135 -8.76 13.34 4.45
CA ARG A 135 -9.62 13.27 3.26
C ARG A 135 -9.30 12.07 2.37
N ALA A 136 -8.04 11.64 2.30
CA ALA A 136 -7.68 10.45 1.55
C ALA A 136 -8.23 9.18 2.21
N ILE A 137 -8.19 9.08 3.54
CA ILE A 137 -8.84 8.00 4.30
C ILE A 137 -10.34 7.99 4.01
N ASP A 138 -10.99 9.15 4.18
CA ASP A 138 -12.45 9.27 4.03
C ASP A 138 -12.97 8.93 2.63
N LYS A 139 -12.12 8.96 1.59
CA LYS A 139 -12.49 8.56 0.22
C LYS A 139 -12.69 7.06 0.04
N GLY A 140 -12.15 6.22 0.93
CA GLY A 140 -12.38 4.78 0.93
C GLY A 140 -13.51 4.36 1.87
N GLY A 141 -13.88 5.19 2.84
CA GLY A 141 -14.78 4.82 3.92
C GLY A 141 -16.23 4.56 3.49
N LYS A 142 -17.04 4.03 4.43
CA LYS A 142 -18.40 3.50 4.20
C LYS A 142 -19.38 4.41 3.47
N ASN A 143 -19.17 5.73 3.51
CA ASN A 143 -20.06 6.73 2.88
C ASN A 143 -19.41 7.50 1.73
N ALA A 144 -18.22 7.08 1.28
CA ALA A 144 -17.43 7.81 0.31
C ALA A 144 -17.97 7.72 -1.12
N ALA A 145 -18.54 6.57 -1.47
CA ALA A 145 -19.07 6.28 -2.78
C ALA A 145 -20.55 5.90 -2.70
N SER A 146 -21.40 6.66 -3.39
CA SER A 146 -22.76 6.21 -3.70
C SER A 146 -22.69 5.41 -5.00
N PHE A 147 -22.80 4.09 -4.89
CA PHE A 147 -22.94 3.25 -6.05
C PHE A 147 -24.36 3.35 -6.60
N ASP A 148 -24.50 3.46 -7.92
CA ASP A 148 -25.77 3.10 -8.54
C ASP A 148 -26.05 1.60 -8.32
N SER A 149 -27.21 1.10 -8.75
CA SER A 149 -27.55 -0.31 -8.56
C SER A 149 -26.61 -1.29 -9.30
N ASN A 150 -25.74 -0.83 -10.19
CA ASN A 150 -24.80 -1.66 -10.94
C ASN A 150 -23.56 -0.85 -11.35
N PRO A 151 -22.64 -0.57 -10.40
CA PRO A 151 -21.56 0.37 -10.65
C PRO A 151 -20.59 -0.21 -11.67
N ALA A 152 -20.19 0.63 -12.63
CA ALA A 152 -19.37 0.22 -13.76
C ALA A 152 -17.98 -0.28 -13.31
N SER A 153 -17.31 0.45 -12.41
CA SER A 153 -15.98 0.08 -11.87
C SER A 153 -15.73 0.66 -10.49
N TYR A 154 -15.00 -0.06 -9.64
CA TYR A 154 -14.52 0.42 -8.33
C TYR A 154 -13.30 -0.38 -7.84
N TRP A 155 -12.50 0.25 -6.99
CA TRP A 155 -11.42 -0.41 -6.26
C TRP A 155 -11.94 -0.97 -4.94
N VAL A 156 -11.41 -2.13 -4.53
CA VAL A 156 -11.63 -2.71 -3.20
C VAL A 156 -10.28 -2.88 -2.53
N LEU A 157 -10.13 -2.32 -1.34
CA LEU A 157 -8.91 -2.35 -0.54
C LEU A 157 -9.21 -2.96 0.83
N ASP A 158 -8.41 -3.95 1.20
CA ASP A 158 -8.16 -4.31 2.59
C ASP A 158 -6.75 -3.80 2.94
N PRO A 159 -6.62 -2.74 3.75
CA PRO A 159 -5.33 -2.13 4.00
C PRO A 159 -4.38 -3.09 4.71
N ILE A 160 -4.87 -3.90 5.65
CA ILE A 160 -4.11 -4.98 6.32
C ILE A 160 -5.03 -6.16 6.64
N ASP A 161 -5.06 -7.14 5.74
CA ASP A 161 -5.62 -8.45 6.06
C ASP A 161 -4.65 -9.22 6.98
N GLY A 162 -5.18 -9.78 8.06
CA GLY A 162 -4.39 -10.40 9.12
C GLY A 162 -3.85 -9.42 10.16
N THR A 163 -4.63 -8.39 10.52
CA THR A 163 -4.30 -7.36 11.53
C THR A 163 -3.75 -7.89 12.86
N GLN A 164 -4.27 -9.03 13.33
CA GLN A 164 -3.76 -9.71 14.52
C GLN A 164 -2.32 -10.19 14.35
N GLY A 165 -1.96 -10.63 13.14
CA GLY A 165 -0.61 -11.00 12.78
C GLY A 165 0.33 -9.80 12.69
N PHE A 166 -0.16 -8.70 12.10
CA PHE A 166 0.60 -7.45 12.05
C PHE A 166 1.02 -6.95 13.44
N SER A 167 0.09 -7.03 14.41
CA SER A 167 0.29 -6.60 15.80
C SER A 167 1.32 -7.42 16.59
N LYS A 168 1.59 -8.66 16.16
CA LYS A 168 2.55 -9.52 16.86
C LYS A 168 3.98 -9.15 16.47
N VAL A 169 4.87 -9.30 17.43
CA VAL A 169 6.33 -9.16 17.26
C VAL A 169 6.92 -10.37 16.51
N ASP A 170 6.14 -11.44 16.34
CA ASP A 170 6.53 -12.64 15.61
C ASP A 170 6.32 -12.51 14.08
N ASP A 171 6.73 -13.55 13.34
CA ASP A 171 6.68 -13.59 11.87
C ASP A 171 5.26 -13.89 11.32
N THR A 172 4.18 -13.62 12.07
CA THR A 172 2.83 -13.86 11.55
C THR A 172 2.58 -13.01 10.30
N LEU A 173 2.16 -13.65 9.23
CA LEU A 173 1.92 -13.02 7.93
C LEU A 173 0.78 -12.00 8.01
N TYR A 174 0.92 -10.94 7.24
CA TYR A 174 -0.13 -9.96 6.93
C TYR A 174 -0.03 -9.56 5.47
N VAL A 175 -1.12 -9.02 4.94
CA VAL A 175 -1.27 -8.74 3.52
C VAL A 175 -1.86 -7.35 3.30
N VAL A 176 -1.32 -6.61 2.34
CA VAL A 176 -2.00 -5.45 1.74
C VAL A 176 -2.69 -5.93 0.47
N GLY A 177 -4.03 -5.86 0.41
CA GLY A 177 -4.83 -6.44 -0.67
C GLY A 177 -5.61 -5.38 -1.45
N LEU A 178 -5.36 -5.27 -2.76
CA LEU A 178 -6.07 -4.32 -3.63
C LEU A 178 -6.61 -5.02 -4.88
N ALA A 179 -7.88 -4.79 -5.21
CA ALA A 179 -8.52 -5.36 -6.39
C ALA A 179 -9.31 -4.32 -7.19
N LEU A 180 -9.31 -4.47 -8.52
CA LEU A 180 -10.20 -3.73 -9.42
C LEU A 180 -11.42 -4.58 -9.75
N VAL A 181 -12.60 -4.04 -9.47
CA VAL A 181 -13.89 -4.63 -9.85
C VAL A 181 -14.47 -3.84 -11.02
N VAL A 182 -14.94 -4.55 -12.04
CA VAL A 182 -15.64 -4.00 -13.21
C VAL A 182 -16.90 -4.81 -13.47
N ASN A 183 -18.05 -4.15 -13.55
CA ASN A 183 -19.37 -4.78 -13.73
C ASN A 183 -19.60 -5.97 -12.76
N GLY A 184 -19.23 -5.78 -11.50
CA GLY A 184 -19.36 -6.79 -10.44
C GLY A 184 -18.36 -7.96 -10.52
N LYS A 185 -17.36 -7.92 -11.41
CA LYS A 185 -16.33 -8.95 -11.53
C LYS A 185 -14.95 -8.40 -11.17
N VAL A 186 -14.17 -9.16 -10.41
CA VAL A 186 -12.76 -8.85 -10.16
C VAL A 186 -11.97 -9.12 -11.44
N VAL A 187 -11.37 -8.07 -12.03
CA VAL A 187 -10.62 -8.16 -13.29
C VAL A 187 -9.11 -8.08 -13.11
N ALA A 188 -8.66 -7.51 -11.99
CA ALA A 188 -7.25 -7.39 -11.64
C ALA A 188 -7.08 -7.36 -10.11
N GLY A 189 -5.96 -7.87 -9.62
CA GLY A 189 -5.66 -7.92 -8.20
C GLY A 189 -4.16 -7.81 -7.91
N VAL A 190 -3.84 -7.21 -6.76
CA VAL A 190 -2.49 -7.06 -6.25
C VAL A 190 -2.48 -7.44 -4.78
N MET A 191 -1.48 -8.22 -4.40
CA MET A 191 -1.26 -8.66 -3.03
C MET A 191 0.17 -8.36 -2.63
N GLY A 192 0.35 -7.56 -1.59
CA GLY A 192 1.66 -7.31 -1.00
C GLY A 192 1.82 -8.11 0.29
N CYS A 193 2.87 -8.92 0.38
CA CYS A 193 3.18 -9.75 1.55
C CYS A 193 4.58 -9.37 2.09
N PRO A 194 4.70 -8.31 2.92
CA PRO A 194 6.01 -7.71 3.22
C PRO A 194 6.92 -8.57 4.09
N ASN A 195 6.34 -9.46 4.89
CA ASN A 195 7.07 -10.37 5.79
C ASN A 195 7.06 -11.82 5.33
N TRP A 196 6.71 -12.09 4.07
CA TRP A 196 6.83 -13.41 3.50
C TRP A 196 8.30 -13.76 3.25
N ALA A 197 8.87 -14.65 4.05
CA ALA A 197 10.20 -15.21 3.79
C ALA A 197 10.07 -16.56 3.08
N ASN A 198 10.46 -16.62 1.81
CA ASN A 198 10.54 -17.91 1.12
C ASN A 198 11.70 -18.73 1.71
N GLU A 199 11.45 -19.97 2.15
CA GLU A 199 12.45 -20.86 2.78
C GLU A 199 13.73 -21.05 1.95
N THR A 200 13.66 -20.82 0.63
CA THR A 200 14.80 -20.94 -0.29
C THR A 200 15.87 -19.85 -0.11
N ILE A 201 15.59 -18.75 0.61
CA ILE A 201 16.54 -17.66 0.91
C ILE A 201 17.08 -17.77 2.35
N ALA A 202 17.08 -18.98 2.94
CA ALA A 202 17.60 -19.24 4.28
C ALA A 202 19.15 -19.26 4.40
N ASN A 203 19.89 -18.85 3.36
CA ASN A 203 21.36 -18.92 3.31
C ASN A 203 22.09 -17.55 3.46
N ARG A 204 21.41 -16.49 3.90
CA ARG A 204 22.08 -15.23 4.28
C ARG A 204 22.36 -15.25 5.80
N LYS A 205 23.58 -14.90 6.21
CA LYS A 205 24.08 -14.95 7.60
C LYS A 205 23.38 -14.01 8.60
N ASP A 206 22.38 -13.24 8.17
CA ASP A 206 21.70 -12.23 8.99
C ASP A 206 20.19 -12.54 9.07
N ASP A 207 19.78 -13.06 10.23
CA ASP A 207 18.39 -13.40 10.55
C ASP A 207 17.66 -12.29 11.34
N SER A 208 18.22 -11.08 11.40
CA SER A 208 17.58 -9.95 12.06
C SER A 208 16.20 -9.68 11.48
N ILE A 209 15.28 -9.15 12.31
CA ILE A 209 13.94 -8.78 11.85
C ILE A 209 14.00 -7.75 10.70
N ALA A 210 15.01 -6.87 10.70
CA ALA A 210 15.22 -5.92 9.61
C ALA A 210 15.51 -6.60 8.27
N SER A 211 16.36 -7.65 8.26
CA SER A 211 16.69 -8.41 7.04
C SER A 211 15.53 -9.28 6.51
N ARG A 212 14.48 -9.48 7.31
CA ARG A 212 13.27 -10.24 6.93
C ARG A 212 12.30 -9.42 6.10
N TYR A 213 12.21 -8.12 6.35
CA TYR A 213 11.37 -7.22 5.55
C TYR A 213 11.97 -6.84 4.19
N ASP A 214 13.24 -7.17 3.96
CA ASP A 214 13.89 -7.10 2.64
C ASP A 214 13.56 -8.31 1.74
N ARG A 215 12.69 -9.22 2.21
CA ARG A 215 12.37 -10.50 1.54
C ARG A 215 10.90 -10.64 1.12
N GLY A 216 10.09 -9.59 1.30
CA GLY A 216 8.68 -9.60 0.94
C GLY A 216 8.42 -9.93 -0.53
N ILE A 217 7.18 -10.26 -0.85
CA ILE A 217 6.76 -10.54 -2.23
C ILE A 217 5.56 -9.70 -2.61
N LEU A 218 5.52 -9.30 -3.88
CA LEU A 218 4.35 -8.71 -4.52
C LEU A 218 3.77 -9.75 -5.48
N MET A 219 2.47 -10.02 -5.38
CA MET A 219 1.74 -10.81 -6.35
C MET A 219 0.80 -9.92 -7.15
N VAL A 220 0.68 -10.19 -8.45
CA VAL A 220 -0.26 -9.53 -9.35
C VAL A 220 -1.04 -10.58 -10.12
N ALA A 221 -2.32 -10.34 -10.35
CA ALA A 221 -3.19 -11.21 -11.13
C ALA A 221 -4.06 -10.38 -12.06
N HIS A 222 -4.35 -10.93 -13.24
CA HIS A 222 -5.14 -10.28 -14.28
C HIS A 222 -6.02 -11.28 -15.02
N GLU A 223 -7.29 -10.92 -15.24
CA GLU A 223 -8.24 -11.75 -15.99
C GLU A 223 -7.80 -11.93 -17.45
N GLY A 224 -7.48 -13.18 -17.80
CA GLY A 224 -7.07 -13.55 -19.16
C GLY A 224 -5.56 -13.51 -19.39
N CYS A 225 -4.78 -12.99 -18.44
CA CYS A 225 -3.31 -13.01 -18.54
C CYS A 225 -2.67 -13.97 -17.53
N GLY A 226 -3.26 -14.20 -16.34
CA GLY A 226 -2.73 -15.13 -15.34
C GLY A 226 -2.32 -14.46 -14.02
N SER A 227 -1.38 -15.07 -13.30
CA SER A 227 -0.88 -14.59 -12.00
C SER A 227 0.64 -14.70 -11.89
N TRP A 228 1.27 -13.69 -11.30
CA TRP A 228 2.72 -13.59 -11.17
C TRP A 228 3.12 -13.07 -9.80
N ARG A 229 4.36 -13.33 -9.41
CA ARG A 229 4.99 -12.78 -8.22
C ARG A 229 6.33 -12.14 -8.54
N SER A 230 6.69 -11.12 -7.80
CA SER A 230 8.03 -10.54 -7.78
C SER A 230 8.51 -10.39 -6.33
N GLY A 231 9.83 -10.36 -6.14
CA GLY A 231 10.41 -10.01 -4.84
C GLY A 231 10.34 -8.50 -4.64
N MET A 232 10.04 -8.07 -3.42
CA MET A 232 10.14 -6.68 -2.99
C MET A 232 11.59 -6.42 -2.53
N GLU A 233 12.56 -6.40 -3.46
CA GLU A 233 13.88 -5.88 -3.11
C GLU A 233 13.74 -4.37 -2.90
N GLN A 234 13.86 -3.92 -1.66
CA GLN A 234 13.95 -2.48 -1.38
C GLN A 234 15.12 -1.95 -2.22
N GLN A 235 14.83 -1.02 -3.13
CA GLN A 235 15.90 -0.23 -3.74
C GLN A 235 16.68 0.38 -2.57
N LEU A 236 17.91 -0.10 -2.36
CA LEU A 236 18.85 0.43 -1.38
C LEU A 236 19.26 1.85 -1.79
N VAL A 237 18.34 2.81 -1.72
CA VAL A 237 18.66 4.23 -1.85
C VAL A 237 19.00 4.74 -0.46
N LYS A 238 20.20 4.38 0.00
CA LYS A 238 20.84 5.12 1.09
C LYS A 238 22.35 5.01 1.11
N LEU A 239 23.03 5.13 -0.04
CA LEU A 239 24.41 5.60 -0.09
C LEU A 239 24.57 6.41 -1.38
N GLY A 240 24.78 7.72 -1.24
CA GLY A 240 24.89 8.66 -2.35
C GLY A 240 25.98 8.27 -3.34
N LEU A 241 25.58 7.60 -4.42
CA LEU A 241 26.34 7.41 -5.64
C LEU A 241 25.37 7.59 -6.81
N ASP A 242 25.76 8.50 -7.69
CA ASP A 242 25.11 8.82 -8.95
C ASP A 242 24.91 7.56 -9.83
N GLU A 243 23.87 7.64 -10.66
CA GLU A 243 23.35 6.65 -11.63
C GLU A 243 22.35 5.61 -11.10
N MET A 244 21.05 5.96 -11.20
CA MET A 244 19.90 5.06 -11.12
C MET A 244 19.99 3.97 -12.20
N ASN A 245 20.61 2.84 -11.88
CA ASN A 245 20.30 1.59 -12.56
C ASN A 245 19.08 0.97 -11.86
N SER A 246 17.88 1.37 -12.31
CA SER A 246 16.66 0.62 -12.01
C SER A 246 16.77 -0.76 -12.67
N PHE A 247 17.09 -1.78 -11.89
CA PHE A 247 17.03 -3.15 -12.39
C PHE A 247 15.55 -3.49 -12.70
N PRO A 248 15.25 -4.10 -13.86
CA PRO A 248 13.88 -4.43 -14.21
C PRO A 248 13.29 -5.40 -13.17
N ILE A 249 12.08 -5.09 -12.71
CA ILE A 249 11.32 -5.92 -11.79
C ILE A 249 11.11 -7.29 -12.43
N LYS A 250 11.63 -8.34 -11.80
CA LYS A 250 11.52 -9.71 -12.31
C LYS A 250 10.29 -10.39 -11.76
N PHE A 251 9.31 -10.59 -12.62
CA PHE A 251 8.15 -11.41 -12.32
C PHE A 251 8.39 -12.88 -12.65
N THR A 252 7.92 -13.76 -11.78
CA THR A 252 7.85 -15.21 -11.99
C THR A 252 6.38 -15.60 -12.02
N ASP A 253 5.99 -16.40 -13.00
CA ASP A 253 4.65 -17.00 -13.09
C ASP A 253 4.35 -17.86 -11.84
N VAL A 254 3.15 -17.72 -11.28
CA VAL A 254 2.71 -18.41 -10.06
C VAL A 254 1.95 -19.70 -10.38
N ASN A 255 1.78 -20.07 -11.65
CA ASN A 255 1.11 -21.30 -12.10
C ASN A 255 1.33 -22.47 -11.13
N ILE A 256 0.29 -22.75 -10.34
CA ILE A 256 0.22 -23.88 -9.41
C ILE A 256 -0.06 -25.10 -10.28
N ASN A 257 1.00 -25.81 -10.67
CA ASN A 257 0.86 -27.17 -11.20
C ASN A 257 0.56 -28.16 -10.07
#